data_AF-A0A7C1HK09-F1
#
_entry.id   AF-A0A7C1HK09-F1
#
_cell.length_a   1.000
_cell.length_b   1.000
_cell.length_c   1.000
_cell.angle_alpha   90.00
_cell.angle_beta   90.00
_cell.angle_gamma   90.00
#
_symmetry.space_group_name_H-M   'P 1'
#
loop_
_entity.id
_entity.type
_entity.pdbx_description
1 polymer ?
#
loop_
_entity_poly.entity_id
_entity_poly.type
_entity_poly.pdbx_seq_one_letter_code
_entity_poly.pdbx_strand_id
1 'polypeptide(L)'
;MEDSAIDLGFSILFLLFSGAYVGWNIGANDTANCIGTTVGCGLLNFRRGVVLVGIFAFMGSVFGGHRVMHTLGTGIVKTDLP
;
A
#
# COMPACT_ATOMS: atom_id res chain seq x y z
N MET A 1 32.21 11.04 -1.96
CA MET A 1 31.42 10.55 -3.12
C MET A 1 30.90 9.14 -2.85
N GLU A 2 31.70 8.25 -2.27
CA GLU A 2 31.24 6.93 -1.79
C GLU A 2 30.26 7.04 -0.60
N ASP A 3 30.54 7.92 0.37
CA ASP A 3 29.67 8.10 1.55
C ASP A 3 28.24 8.55 1.19
N SER A 4 28.10 9.40 0.17
CA SER A 4 26.80 9.87 -0.34
C SER A 4 25.99 8.78 -1.07
N ALA A 5 26.66 7.77 -1.65
CA ALA A 5 25.98 6.68 -2.32
C ALA A 5 25.40 5.65 -1.32
N ILE A 6 26.13 5.42 -0.22
CA ILE A 6 25.69 4.56 0.88
C ILE A 6 24.47 5.18 1.58
N ASP A 7 24.49 6.49 1.83
CA ASP A 7 23.41 7.21 2.51
C ASP A 7 22.12 7.28 1.67
N LEU A 8 22.27 7.44 0.35
CA LEU A 8 21.16 7.32 -0.61
C LEU A 8 20.58 5.90 -0.62
N GLY A 9 21.44 4.87 -0.64
CA GLY A 9 21.02 3.47 -0.59
C GLY A 9 20.24 3.14 0.69
N PHE A 10 20.72 3.64 1.83
CA PHE A 10 20.05 3.48 3.12
C PHE A 10 18.70 4.20 3.16
N SER A 11 18.63 5.42 2.64
CA SER A 11 17.41 6.22 2.56
C SER A 11 16.34 5.54 1.69
N ILE A 12 16.72 5.02 0.51
CA ILE A 12 15.80 4.29 -0.37
C ILE A 12 15.28 3.03 0.32
N LEU A 13 16.15 2.27 0.97
CA LEU A 13 15.75 1.07 1.71
C LEU A 13 14.75 1.40 2.82
N PHE A 14 14.97 2.48 3.56
CA PHE A 14 14.08 2.94 4.62
C PHE A 14 12.72 3.41 4.07
N LEU A 15 12.71 4.13 2.95
CA LEU A 15 11.49 4.55 2.26
C LEU A 15 10.68 3.37 1.74
N LEU A 16 11.34 2.37 1.14
CA LEU A 16 10.67 1.15 0.67
C LEU A 16 10.07 0.36 1.84
N PHE A 17 10.83 0.20 2.94
CA PHE A 17 10.37 -0.52 4.11
C PHE A 17 9.19 0.17 4.79
N SER A 18 9.29 1.47 5.02
CA SER A 18 8.19 2.26 5.61
C SER A 18 6.94 2.26 4.73
N GLY A 19 7.09 2.41 3.41
CA GLY A 19 5.98 2.33 2.46
C GLY A 19 5.30 0.96 2.46
N ALA A 20 6.09 -0.13 2.48
CA ALA A 20 5.56 -1.48 2.58
C ALA A 20 4.82 -1.72 3.92
N TYR A 21 5.37 -1.20 5.03
CA TYR A 21 4.74 -1.30 6.34
C TYR A 21 3.38 -0.58 6.40
N VAL A 22 3.30 0.64 5.86
CA VAL A 22 2.05 1.40 5.77
C VAL A 22 1.05 0.69 4.87
N GLY A 23 1.49 0.23 3.69
CA GLY A 23 0.65 -0.52 2.76
C GLY A 23 0.08 -1.80 3.38
N TRP A 24 0.86 -2.52 4.19
CA TRP A 24 0.41 -3.72 4.89
C TRP A 24 -0.70 -3.42 5.90
N ASN A 25 -0.52 -2.38 6.72
CA ASN A 25 -1.48 -1.99 7.76
C ASN A 25 -2.80 -1.49 7.15
N ILE A 26 -2.73 -0.63 6.14
CA ILE A 26 -3.92 -0.13 5.43
C ILE A 26 -4.64 -1.27 4.72
N GLY A 27 -3.90 -2.09 3.97
CA GLY A 27 -4.48 -3.21 3.23
C GLY A 27 -5.20 -4.22 4.12
N ALA A 28 -4.64 -4.54 5.29
CA ALA A 28 -5.29 -5.43 6.26
C ALA A 28 -6.59 -4.84 6.84
N ASN A 29 -6.59 -3.56 7.18
CA ASN A 29 -7.77 -2.87 7.71
C ASN A 29 -8.91 -2.80 6.67
N ASP A 30 -8.59 -2.37 5.44
CA ASP A 30 -9.56 -2.22 4.38
C ASP A 30 -10.12 -3.57 3.92
N THR A 31 -9.27 -4.60 3.83
CA THR A 31 -9.72 -5.95 3.48
C THR A 31 -10.73 -6.47 4.50
N ALA A 32 -10.49 -6.28 5.81
CA ALA A 32 -11.42 -6.69 6.84
C ALA A 32 -12.77 -5.96 6.72
N ASN A 33 -12.77 -4.67 6.39
CA ASN A 33 -13.99 -3.89 6.15
C ASN A 33 -14.76 -4.37 4.92
N CYS A 34 -14.05 -4.77 3.84
CA CYS A 34 -14.68 -5.22 2.59
C CYS A 34 -15.30 -6.62 2.68
N ILE A 35 -14.61 -7.60 3.28
CA ILE A 35 -15.05 -9.01 3.28
C ILE A 35 -15.53 -9.51 4.65
N GLY A 36 -15.39 -8.72 5.71
CA GLY A 36 -15.71 -9.15 7.08
C GLY A 36 -17.16 -9.57 7.26
N THR A 37 -18.11 -8.80 6.73
CA THR A 37 -19.55 -9.13 6.81
C THR A 37 -19.91 -10.32 5.94
N THR A 38 -19.40 -10.37 4.71
CA THR A 38 -19.65 -11.44 3.74
C THR A 38 -19.10 -12.79 4.20
N VAL A 39 -17.91 -12.79 4.81
CA VAL A 39 -17.32 -13.99 5.40
C VAL A 39 -18.00 -14.32 6.73
N GLY A 40 -18.29 -13.31 7.56
CA GLY A 40 -18.94 -13.47 8.86
C GLY A 40 -20.35 -14.04 8.81
N CYS A 41 -21.12 -13.75 7.75
CA CYS A 41 -22.45 -14.34 7.53
C CYS A 41 -22.42 -15.70 6.79
N GLY A 42 -21.24 -16.22 6.45
CA GLY A 42 -21.07 -17.49 5.76
C GLY A 42 -21.36 -17.45 4.26
N LEU A 43 -21.54 -16.28 3.66
CA LEU A 43 -21.81 -16.14 2.22
C LEU A 43 -20.56 -16.44 1.38
N LEU A 44 -19.36 -16.14 1.90
CA LEU A 44 -18.09 -16.40 1.24
C LEU A 44 -17.08 -17.03 2.20
N ASN A 45 -16.35 -18.04 1.74
CA ASN A 45 -15.23 -18.60 2.52
C ASN A 45 -14.07 -17.59 2.60
N PHE A 46 -13.45 -17.49 3.79
CA PHE A 46 -12.32 -16.58 4.05
C PHE A 46 -11.22 -16.67 2.99
N ARG A 47 -10.78 -17.89 2.64
CA ARG A 47 -9.73 -18.11 1.62
C ARG A 47 -10.11 -17.55 0.25
N ARG A 48 -11.38 -17.70 -0.15
CA ARG A 48 -11.88 -17.17 -1.43
C ARG A 48 -11.95 -15.64 -1.39
N GLY A 49 -12.41 -15.07 -0.28
CA GLY A 49 -12.45 -13.63 -0.06
C GLY A 49 -11.06 -12.99 -0.16
N VAL A 50 -10.07 -13.56 0.53
CA VAL A 50 -8.68 -13.05 0.50
C VAL A 50 -8.09 -13.07 -0.91
N VAL A 51 -8.25 -14.17 -1.65
CA VAL A 51 -7.76 -14.27 -3.04
C VAL A 51 -8.45 -13.26 -3.95
N LEU A 52 -9.77 -13.11 -3.81
CA LEU A 52 -10.55 -12.17 -4.59
C LEU A 52 -10.10 -10.72 -4.34
N VAL A 53 -10.03 -10.32 -3.07
CA VAL A 53 -9.58 -8.97 -2.70
C VAL A 53 -8.14 -8.74 -3.16
N GLY A 54 -7.24 -9.71 -2.99
CA GLY A 54 -5.86 -9.58 -3.43
C GLY A 54 -5.72 -9.28 -4.93
N ILE A 55 -6.46 -10.00 -5.78
CA ILE A 55 -6.44 -9.80 -7.24
C ILE A 55 -6.98 -8.40 -7.59
N PHE A 56 -8.17 -8.05 -7.09
CA PHE A 56 -8.81 -6.78 -7.44
C PHE A 56 -8.08 -5.56 -6.84
N ALA A 57 -7.54 -5.67 -5.63
CA ALA A 57 -6.72 -4.62 -5.02
C ALA A 57 -5.41 -4.40 -5.79
N PHE A 58 -4.75 -5.49 -6.22
CA PHE A 58 -3.56 -5.39 -7.07
C PHE A 58 -3.89 -4.73 -8.41
N MET A 59 -4.96 -5.16 -9.08
CA MET A 59 -5.42 -4.55 -10.33
C MET A 59 -5.74 -3.06 -10.14
N GLY A 60 -6.47 -2.70 -9.07
CA GLY A 60 -6.80 -1.31 -8.75
C GLY A 60 -5.56 -0.45 -8.52
N SER A 61 -4.56 -0.99 -7.81
CA SER A 61 -3.28 -0.32 -7.60
C SER A 61 -2.53 -0.06 -8.91
N VAL A 62 -2.46 -1.06 -9.80
CA VAL A 62 -1.77 -0.94 -11.10
C VAL A 62 -2.47 0.03 -12.05
N PHE A 63 -3.80 -0.04 -12.17
CA PHE A 63 -4.54 0.77 -13.14
C PHE A 63 -4.91 2.17 -12.64
N GLY A 64 -5.12 2.34 -11.33
CA GLY A 64 -5.68 3.57 -10.75
C GLY A 64 -4.86 4.20 -9.63
N GLY A 65 -3.83 3.50 -9.13
CA GLY A 65 -3.06 3.94 -7.95
C GLY A 65 -2.31 5.27 -8.15
N HIS A 66 -1.85 5.56 -9.38
CA HIS A 66 -1.07 6.76 -9.68
C HIS A 66 -1.79 8.05 -9.25
N ARG A 67 -3.11 8.16 -9.49
CA ARG A 67 -3.84 9.40 -9.17
C ARG A 67 -3.83 9.68 -7.67
N VAL A 68 -3.97 8.63 -6.85
CA VAL A 68 -3.93 8.72 -5.38
C VAL A 68 -2.52 9.08 -4.90
N MET A 69 -1.49 8.39 -5.42
CA MET A 69 -0.09 8.68 -5.07
C MET A 69 0.28 10.13 -5.39
N HIS A 70 -0.16 10.65 -6.55
CA HIS A 70 0.07 12.04 -6.93
C HIS A 70 -0.57 13.00 -5.93
N THR A 71 -1.85 12.80 -5.58
CA THR A 71 -2.52 13.68 -4.61
C THR A 71 -1.93 13.62 -3.21
N LEU A 72 -1.47 12.44 -2.77
CA LEU A 72 -0.83 12.29 -1.46
C LEU A 72 0.56 12.92 -1.45
N GLY A 73 1.37 12.70 -2.50
CA GLY A 73 2.72 13.23 -2.63
C GLY A 73 2.74 14.76 -2.72
N THR A 74 1.86 15.36 -3.53
CA THR A 74 1.83 16.82 -3.72
C THR A 74 0.96 17.55 -2.69
N GLY A 75 -0.01 16.86 -2.08
CA GLY A 75 -0.97 17.46 -1.17
C GLY A 75 -0.48 17.55 0.27
N ILE A 76 0.38 16.63 0.70
CA ILE A 76 0.84 16.53 2.09
C ILE A 76 2.24 17.11 2.27
N VAL A 77 3.16 16.84 1.34
CA VAL A 77 4.55 17.33 1.43
C VAL A 77 4.67 18.58 0.57
N LYS A 78 4.91 19.73 1.21
CA LYS A 78 5.10 21.04 0.54
C LYS A 78 6.56 21.46 0.41
N THR A 79 7.49 20.56 0.70
CA THR A 79 8.92 20.85 0.75
C THR A 79 9.64 19.91 -0.20
N ASP A 80 10.49 20.46 -1.07
CA ASP A 80 11.38 19.66 -1.90
C ASP A 80 12.30 18.86 -0.98
N LEU A 81 12.30 17.53 -1.15
CA LEU A 81 13.30 16.67 -0.54
C LEU A 81 14.67 17.11 -1.09
N PRO A 82 15.71 17.27 -0.24
CA PRO A 82 17.03 17.72 -0.66
C PRO A 82 17.68 16.81 -1.71
#